data_AF-A0A8X7WXV5-F1
#
_entry.id   AF-A0A8X7WXV5-F1
#
_cell.length_a   1.000
_cell.length_b   1.000
_cell.length_c   1.000
_cell.angle_alpha   90.00
_cell.angle_beta   90.00
_cell.angle_gamma   90.00
#
_symmetry.space_group_name_H-M   'P 1'
#
loop_
_entity.id
_entity.type
_entity.pdbx_description
1 polymer ?
#
loop_
_entity_poly.entity_id
_entity_poly.type
_entity_poly.pdbx_seq_one_letter_code
_entity_poly.pdbx_strand_id
1 'polypeptide(L)'
;MAKSPQDGSREDLSKLSDEELLKWNREDLIKRLRKAENERMNLMVEHGNLMKDVNKRLQVHLHEIRGLKEVNQRLQDDNHELRELCCFLDDDRQKGKKLSREWQRFGRYTASVMWKEVSMYQQKLKELETKQETVMRENLELKEIILMLDEERNGAGSRSSIDSQSSLTNLNGGSGTIRDVGDGSSTSSTGSAGSPDHHQNHLHHKPGEPKAGTIRRSMDDLSTPHHHRSIPNGLNGRWAKSAAPVGVSKLNGDIWVE
;
A
#
# COMPACT_ATOMS: atom_id res chain seq x y z
N MET A 1 -17.50 -56.40 16.52
CA MET A 1 -17.86 -57.73 17.06
C MET A 1 -18.11 -58.66 15.88
N ALA A 2 -17.16 -59.53 15.57
CA ALA A 2 -17.32 -60.55 14.53
C ALA A 2 -17.40 -61.91 15.22
N LYS A 3 -18.44 -62.69 14.92
CA LYS A 3 -18.65 -64.06 15.42
C LYS A 3 -17.54 -64.96 14.86
N SER A 4 -16.77 -65.59 15.73
CA SER A 4 -15.85 -66.67 15.37
C SER A 4 -16.66 -67.86 14.82
N PRO A 5 -16.27 -68.46 13.67
CA PRO A 5 -16.86 -69.71 13.24
C PRO A 5 -16.47 -70.80 14.23
N GLN A 6 -17.47 -71.56 14.67
CA GLN A 6 -17.32 -72.72 15.53
C GLN A 6 -16.25 -73.67 14.99
N ASP A 7 -15.27 -73.94 15.84
CA ASP A 7 -14.18 -74.89 15.65
C ASP A 7 -14.74 -76.32 15.57
N GLY A 8 -15.00 -76.77 14.34
CA GLY A 8 -15.40 -78.14 14.06
C GLY A 8 -14.22 -79.08 14.21
N SER A 9 -14.03 -79.63 15.42
CA SER A 9 -13.23 -80.82 15.75
C SER A 9 -12.05 -81.06 14.81
N ARG A 10 -11.06 -80.18 14.91
CA ARG A 10 -9.81 -80.23 14.17
C ARG A 10 -8.87 -81.26 14.80
N GLU A 11 -9.17 -82.55 14.63
CA GLU A 11 -8.20 -83.59 14.94
C GLU A 11 -7.16 -83.56 13.81
N ASP A 12 -6.09 -82.80 14.06
CA ASP A 12 -4.87 -82.81 13.26
C ASP A 12 -4.36 -84.25 13.16
N LEU A 13 -4.23 -84.78 11.95
CA LEU A 13 -3.61 -86.10 11.71
C LEU A 13 -2.19 -86.19 12.30
N SER A 14 -1.51 -85.05 12.48
CA SER A 14 -0.20 -84.96 13.13
C SER A 14 -0.23 -85.17 14.66
N LYS A 15 -1.41 -85.22 15.27
CA LYS A 15 -1.61 -85.46 16.71
C LYS A 15 -2.13 -86.87 17.04
N LEU A 16 -2.47 -87.67 16.02
CA LEU A 16 -2.89 -89.07 16.18
C LEU A 16 -1.66 -89.99 16.18
N SER A 17 -1.63 -90.98 17.06
CA SER A 17 -0.54 -91.98 17.04
C SER A 17 -0.72 -92.95 15.87
N ASP A 18 0.39 -93.52 15.38
CA ASP A 18 0.37 -94.50 14.28
C ASP A 18 -0.52 -95.72 14.58
N GLU A 19 -0.65 -96.08 15.87
CA GLU A 19 -1.47 -97.19 16.37
C GLU A 19 -2.97 -96.91 16.25
N GLU A 20 -3.38 -95.65 16.37
CA GLU A 20 -4.77 -95.21 16.22
C GLU A 20 -5.15 -95.08 14.75
N LEU A 21 -4.21 -94.65 13.91
CA LEU A 21 -4.34 -94.60 12.45
C LEU A 21 -4.54 -95.99 11.84
N LEU A 22 -3.87 -97.03 12.36
CA LEU A 22 -4.02 -98.41 11.88
C LEU A 22 -5.42 -99.02 12.11
N LYS A 23 -6.20 -98.49 13.06
CA LYS A 23 -7.56 -98.97 13.36
C LYS A 23 -8.60 -98.48 12.34
N TRP A 24 -8.22 -97.54 11.47
CA TRP A 24 -9.10 -96.95 10.48
C TRP A 24 -9.13 -97.79 9.20
N ASN A 25 -10.29 -97.85 8.54
CA ASN A 25 -10.36 -98.45 7.20
C ASN A 25 -9.77 -97.50 6.14
N ARG A 26 -9.35 -98.07 5.02
CA ARG A 26 -8.72 -97.35 3.91
C ARG A 26 -9.59 -96.21 3.39
N GLU A 27 -10.89 -96.43 3.29
CA GLU A 27 -11.85 -95.48 2.74
C GLU A 27 -11.98 -94.22 3.60
N ASP A 28 -11.98 -94.35 4.91
CA ASP A 28 -12.14 -93.24 5.85
C ASP A 28 -10.86 -92.41 5.96
N LEU A 29 -9.69 -93.05 5.90
CA LEU A 29 -8.39 -92.38 5.71
C LEU A 29 -8.36 -91.53 4.43
N ILE A 30 -8.83 -92.08 3.30
CA ILE A 30 -8.90 -91.36 2.01
C ILE A 30 -9.87 -90.17 2.09
N LYS A 31 -11.06 -90.35 2.67
CA LYS A 31 -12.03 -89.25 2.85
C LYS A 31 -11.43 -88.12 3.70
N ARG A 32 -10.74 -88.47 4.78
CA ARG A 32 -10.13 -87.51 5.70
C ARG A 32 -8.95 -86.77 5.07
N LEU A 33 -8.10 -87.46 4.31
CA LEU A 33 -7.03 -86.84 3.52
C LEU A 33 -7.60 -85.83 2.52
N ARG A 34 -8.60 -86.23 1.71
CA ARG A 34 -9.24 -85.32 0.75
C ARG A 34 -9.87 -84.10 1.42
N LYS A 35 -10.48 -84.28 2.61
CA LYS A 35 -11.01 -83.18 3.41
C LYS A 35 -9.90 -82.20 3.82
N ALA A 36 -8.79 -82.70 4.36
CA ALA A 36 -7.64 -81.88 4.77
C ALA A 36 -6.98 -81.17 3.58
N GLU A 37 -6.85 -81.82 2.42
CA GLU A 37 -6.34 -81.19 1.19
C GLU A 37 -7.25 -80.05 0.71
N ASN A 38 -8.56 -80.26 0.77
CA ASN A 38 -9.55 -79.24 0.40
C ASN A 38 -9.55 -78.06 1.38
N GLU A 39 -9.43 -78.33 2.68
CA GLU A 39 -9.26 -77.29 3.71
C GLU A 39 -7.96 -76.49 3.51
N ARG A 40 -6.84 -77.16 3.20
CA ARG A 40 -5.57 -76.50 2.87
C ARG A 40 -5.71 -75.62 1.63
N MET A 41 -6.38 -76.10 0.59
CA MET A 41 -6.65 -75.32 -0.61
C MET A 41 -7.52 -74.08 -0.30
N ASN A 42 -8.57 -74.25 0.51
CA ASN A 42 -9.43 -73.14 0.93
C ASN A 42 -8.64 -72.09 1.75
N LEU A 43 -7.82 -72.53 2.71
CA LEU A 43 -6.95 -71.63 3.49
C LEU A 43 -5.97 -70.86 2.60
N MET A 44 -5.42 -71.50 1.57
CA MET A 44 -4.53 -70.83 0.61
C MET A 44 -5.27 -69.75 -0.19
N VAL A 45 -6.52 -70.00 -0.59
CA VAL A 45 -7.37 -69.01 -1.26
C VAL A 45 -7.71 -67.84 -0.33
N GLU A 46 -8.12 -68.13 0.91
CA GLU A 46 -8.42 -67.12 1.93
C GLU A 46 -7.19 -66.25 2.25
N HIS A 47 -6.01 -66.87 2.40
CA HIS A 47 -4.76 -66.15 2.59
C HIS A 47 -4.43 -65.24 1.39
N GLY A 48 -4.63 -65.73 0.17
CA GLY A 48 -4.46 -64.93 -1.05
C GLY A 48 -5.43 -63.74 -1.11
N ASN A 49 -6.66 -63.91 -0.67
CA ASN A 49 -7.67 -62.84 -0.59
C ASN A 49 -7.30 -61.80 0.48
N LEU A 50 -6.85 -62.24 1.66
CA LEU A 50 -6.39 -61.36 2.73
C LEU A 50 -5.20 -60.52 2.26
N MET A 51 -4.23 -61.14 1.57
CA MET A 51 -3.07 -60.43 1.04
C MET A 51 -3.47 -59.37 0.00
N LYS A 52 -4.43 -59.69 -0.87
CA LYS A 52 -4.99 -58.71 -1.82
C LYS A 52 -5.65 -57.53 -1.10
N ASP A 53 -6.39 -57.77 -0.01
CA ASP A 53 -7.02 -56.69 0.75
C ASP A 53 -5.98 -55.81 1.47
N VAL A 54 -4.96 -56.42 2.09
CA VAL A 54 -3.84 -55.69 2.70
C VAL A 54 -3.15 -54.80 1.67
N ASN A 55 -2.84 -55.34 0.48
CA ASN A 55 -2.22 -54.57 -0.60
C ASN A 55 -3.12 -53.43 -1.08
N LYS A 56 -4.43 -53.66 -1.21
CA LYS A 56 -5.39 -52.63 -1.61
C LYS A 56 -5.43 -51.48 -0.60
N ARG A 57 -5.49 -51.80 0.71
CA ARG A 57 -5.48 -50.79 1.78
C ARG A 57 -4.16 -50.02 1.82
N LEU A 58 -3.03 -50.71 1.64
CA LEU A 58 -1.72 -50.08 1.58
C LEU A 58 -1.65 -49.06 0.42
N GLN A 59 -2.17 -49.39 -0.76
CA GLN A 59 -2.20 -48.47 -1.90
C GLN A 59 -3.04 -47.23 -1.62
N VAL A 60 -4.18 -47.38 -0.94
CA VAL A 60 -5.02 -46.23 -0.53
C VAL A 60 -4.25 -45.31 0.42
N HIS A 61 -3.61 -45.86 1.46
CA HIS A 61 -2.82 -45.05 2.39
C HIS A 61 -1.62 -44.38 1.71
N LEU A 62 -0.95 -45.05 0.77
CA LEU A 62 0.12 -44.43 -0.01
C LEU A 62 -0.38 -43.26 -0.85
N HIS A 63 -1.57 -43.37 -1.44
CA HIS A 63 -2.18 -42.28 -2.18
C HIS A 63 -2.54 -41.10 -1.26
N GLU A 64 -3.11 -41.38 -0.09
CA GLU A 64 -3.42 -40.37 0.92
C GLU A 64 -2.17 -39.64 1.42
N ILE A 65 -1.09 -40.37 1.70
CA ILE A 65 0.20 -39.79 2.10
C ILE A 65 0.73 -38.82 1.03
N ARG A 66 0.60 -39.16 -0.26
CA ARG A 66 1.00 -38.26 -1.35
C ARG A 66 0.12 -37.01 -1.39
N GLY A 67 -1.20 -37.17 -1.30
CA GLY A 67 -2.13 -36.02 -1.27
C GLY A 67 -1.91 -35.09 -0.08
N LEU A 68 -1.65 -35.64 1.11
CA LEU A 68 -1.31 -34.86 2.30
C LEU A 68 0.01 -34.11 2.13
N LYS A 69 1.02 -34.69 1.47
CA LYS A 69 2.27 -34.00 1.15
C LYS A 69 2.04 -32.81 0.22
N GLU A 70 1.20 -32.95 -0.79
CA GLU A 70 0.87 -31.86 -1.73
C GLU A 70 0.11 -30.72 -1.05
N VAL A 71 -0.84 -31.02 -0.15
CA VAL A 71 -1.54 -30.00 0.65
C VAL A 71 -0.56 -29.29 1.58
N ASN A 72 0.32 -30.04 2.26
CA ASN A 72 1.30 -29.46 3.16
C ASN A 72 2.30 -28.56 2.41
N GLN A 73 2.76 -28.96 1.22
CA GLN A 73 3.62 -28.13 0.40
C GLN A 73 2.94 -26.80 0.04
N ARG A 74 1.69 -26.84 -0.43
CA ARG A 74 0.91 -25.62 -0.71
C ARG A 74 0.77 -24.71 0.52
N LEU A 75 0.49 -25.28 1.69
CA LEU A 75 0.42 -24.50 2.93
C LEU A 75 1.77 -23.89 3.32
N GLN A 76 2.89 -24.54 3.02
CA GLN A 76 4.22 -23.98 3.24
C GLN A 76 4.52 -22.83 2.28
N ASP A 77 4.14 -22.98 1.01
CA ASP A 77 4.27 -21.94 0.00
C ASP A 77 3.41 -20.71 0.39
N ASP A 78 2.14 -20.91 0.73
CA ASP A 78 1.25 -19.86 1.25
C ASP A 78 1.82 -19.19 2.51
N ASN A 79 2.41 -19.98 3.44
CA ASN A 79 3.02 -19.42 4.64
C ASN A 79 4.25 -18.57 4.33
N HIS A 80 5.02 -18.95 3.30
CA HIS A 80 6.16 -18.19 2.82
C HIS A 80 5.71 -16.86 2.20
N GLU A 81 4.73 -16.90 1.29
CA GLU A 81 4.16 -15.70 0.66
C GLU A 81 3.58 -14.74 1.69
N LEU A 82 2.88 -15.24 2.72
CA LEU A 82 2.37 -14.41 3.81
C LEU A 82 3.49 -13.70 4.58
N ARG A 83 4.65 -14.34 4.76
CA ARG A 83 5.82 -13.70 5.41
C ARG A 83 6.39 -12.60 4.53
N GLU A 84 6.50 -12.83 3.22
CA GLU A 84 6.96 -11.81 2.27
C GLU A 84 6.00 -10.61 2.24
N LEU A 85 4.69 -10.87 2.25
CA LEU A 85 3.67 -9.82 2.32
C LEU A 85 3.78 -9.01 3.61
N CYS A 86 4.02 -9.66 4.76
CA CYS A 86 4.27 -8.95 6.02
C CYS A 86 5.47 -8.00 5.91
N CYS A 87 6.58 -8.44 5.31
CA CYS A 87 7.75 -7.60 5.08
C CYS A 87 7.41 -6.40 4.18
N PHE A 88 6.71 -6.63 3.07
CA PHE A 88 6.27 -5.57 2.16
C PHE A 88 5.38 -4.52 2.85
N LEU A 89 4.39 -4.96 3.62
CA LEU A 89 3.48 -4.06 4.33
C LEU A 89 4.21 -3.27 5.43
N ASP A 90 5.20 -3.86 6.09
CA ASP A 90 6.03 -3.15 7.06
C ASP A 90 6.87 -2.05 6.41
N ASP A 91 7.47 -2.32 5.24
CA ASP A 91 8.19 -1.32 4.47
C ASP A 91 7.27 -0.17 4.04
N ASP A 92 6.07 -0.48 3.55
CA ASP A 92 5.11 0.52 3.12
C ASP A 92 4.61 1.37 4.29
N ARG A 93 4.37 0.74 5.44
CA ARG A 93 4.09 1.44 6.70
C ARG A 93 5.22 2.40 7.09
N GLN A 94 6.48 2.01 6.92
CA GLN A 94 7.63 2.89 7.21
C GLN A 94 7.72 4.04 6.20
N LYS A 95 7.44 3.80 4.91
CA LYS A 95 7.34 4.86 3.88
C LYS A 95 6.25 5.86 4.23
N GLY A 96 5.06 5.40 4.63
CA GLY A 96 3.96 6.25 5.07
C GLY A 96 4.33 7.13 6.27
N LYS A 97 5.05 6.58 7.26
CA LYS A 97 5.57 7.37 8.39
C LYS A 97 6.57 8.44 7.97
N LYS A 98 7.51 8.11 7.06
CA LYS A 98 8.48 9.08 6.52
C LYS A 98 7.77 10.21 5.78
N LEU A 99 6.84 9.86 4.89
CA LEU A 99 6.04 10.82 4.13
C LEU A 99 5.25 11.75 5.05
N SER A 100 4.59 11.22 6.09
CA SER A 100 3.87 12.04 7.07
C SER A 100 4.78 13.06 7.77
N ARG A 101 6.01 12.66 8.14
CA ARG A 101 6.98 13.57 8.77
C ARG A 101 7.48 14.65 7.82
N GLU A 102 7.72 14.32 6.55
CA GLU A 102 8.08 15.31 5.53
C GLU A 102 6.91 16.26 5.26
N TRP A 103 5.69 15.75 5.17
CA TRP A 103 4.49 16.56 4.99
C TRP A 103 4.29 17.57 6.12
N GLN A 104 4.50 17.15 7.37
CA GLN A 104 4.46 18.06 8.50
C GLN A 104 5.57 19.11 8.46
N ARG A 105 6.78 18.75 8.03
CA ARG A 105 7.88 19.72 7.85
C ARG A 105 7.55 20.73 6.76
N PHE A 106 7.08 20.26 5.61
CA PHE A 106 6.62 21.09 4.52
C PHE A 106 5.52 22.05 4.98
N GLY A 107 4.49 21.55 5.68
CA GLY A 107 3.41 22.37 6.21
C GLY A 107 3.91 23.48 7.14
N ARG A 108 4.82 23.19 8.07
CA ARG A 108 5.43 24.20 8.95
C ARG A 108 6.26 25.23 8.18
N TYR A 109 7.06 24.78 7.21
CA TYR A 109 7.87 25.67 6.37
C TYR A 109 6.99 26.62 5.57
N THR A 110 6.02 26.09 4.82
CA THR A 110 5.12 26.88 3.99
C THR A 110 4.32 27.88 4.82
N ALA A 111 3.78 27.47 5.98
CA ALA A 111 3.11 28.39 6.89
C ALA A 111 4.05 29.53 7.32
N SER A 112 5.28 29.20 7.74
CA SER A 112 6.26 30.21 8.19
C SER A 112 6.63 31.20 7.09
N VAL A 113 6.77 30.74 5.85
CA VAL A 113 7.02 31.61 4.69
C VAL A 113 5.84 32.52 4.44
N MET A 114 4.61 31.98 4.38
CA MET A 114 3.40 32.76 4.16
C MET A 114 3.19 33.83 5.25
N TRP A 115 3.44 33.51 6.53
CA TRP A 115 3.35 34.49 7.62
C TRP A 115 4.31 35.67 7.45
N LYS A 116 5.55 35.40 7.01
CA LYS A 116 6.55 36.44 6.74
C LYS A 116 6.14 37.30 5.54
N GLU A 117 5.69 36.68 4.46
CA GLU A 117 5.23 37.41 3.27
C GLU A 117 4.03 38.30 3.57
N VAL A 118 3.02 37.79 4.28
CA VAL A 118 1.85 38.58 4.71
C VAL A 118 2.28 39.75 5.59
N SER A 119 3.18 39.53 6.54
CA SER A 119 3.70 40.58 7.41
C SER A 119 4.46 41.65 6.62
N MET A 120 5.25 41.24 5.62
CA MET A 120 5.95 42.16 4.72
C MET A 120 4.98 42.99 3.89
N TYR A 121 3.94 42.38 3.31
CA TYR A 121 2.92 43.10 2.55
C TYR A 121 2.12 44.06 3.43
N GLN A 122 1.78 43.66 4.66
CA GLN A 122 1.11 44.55 5.62
C GLN A 122 1.98 45.75 6.01
N GLN A 123 3.29 45.56 6.23
CA GLN A 123 4.21 46.66 6.46
C GLN A 123 4.27 47.58 5.24
N LYS A 124 4.35 47.02 4.04
CA LYS A 124 4.41 47.80 2.80
C LYS A 124 3.14 48.63 2.57
N LEU A 125 1.98 48.07 2.90
CA LEU A 125 0.70 48.78 2.82
C LEU A 125 0.69 50.01 3.72
N LYS A 126 1.12 49.87 4.99
CA LYS A 126 1.23 51.00 5.93
C LYS A 126 2.20 52.09 5.45
N GLU A 127 3.34 51.70 4.88
CA GLU A 127 4.27 52.67 4.27
C GLU A 127 3.64 53.45 3.11
N LEU A 128 2.78 52.81 2.31
CA LEU A 128 2.10 53.49 1.21
C LEU A 128 0.97 54.39 1.70
N GLU A 129 0.21 53.97 2.71
CA GLU A 129 -0.84 54.78 3.36
C GLU A 129 -0.24 56.07 3.95
N THR A 130 0.84 55.97 4.73
CA THR A 130 1.53 57.14 5.32
C THR A 130 2.10 58.09 4.26
N LYS A 131 2.63 57.56 3.16
CA LYS A 131 3.07 58.39 2.02
C LYS A 131 1.91 59.10 1.35
N GLN A 132 0.78 58.41 1.15
CA GLN A 132 -0.42 59.00 0.58
C GLN A 132 -0.94 60.15 1.46
N GLU A 133 -0.98 59.97 2.78
CA GLU A 133 -1.36 61.04 3.72
C GLU A 133 -0.43 62.25 3.64
N THR A 134 0.88 62.03 3.54
CA THR A 134 1.86 63.11 3.40
C THR A 134 1.63 63.91 2.13
N VAL A 135 1.49 63.22 0.99
CA VAL A 135 1.19 63.87 -0.30
C VAL A 135 -0.14 64.61 -0.26
N MET A 136 -1.17 64.08 0.40
CA MET A 136 -2.44 64.78 0.57
C MET A 136 -2.29 66.05 1.41
N ARG A 137 -1.50 66.02 2.48
CA ARG A 137 -1.22 67.20 3.33
C ARG A 137 -0.48 68.28 2.54
N GLU A 138 0.60 67.91 1.86
CA GLU A 138 1.37 68.83 1.00
C GLU A 138 0.47 69.44 -0.09
N ASN A 139 -0.41 68.64 -0.71
CA ASN A 139 -1.38 69.14 -1.68
C ASN A 139 -2.39 70.13 -1.07
N LEU A 140 -2.79 69.96 0.19
CA LEU A 140 -3.68 70.90 0.87
C LEU A 140 -2.96 72.21 1.19
N GLU A 141 -1.73 72.14 1.72
CA GLU A 141 -0.89 73.30 1.99
C GLU A 141 -0.62 74.10 0.69
N LEU A 142 -0.32 73.42 -0.42
CA LEU A 142 -0.15 74.07 -1.72
C LEU A 142 -1.43 74.77 -2.19
N LYS A 143 -2.60 74.15 -2.00
CA LYS A 143 -3.89 74.77 -2.34
C LYS A 143 -4.17 76.02 -1.50
N GLU A 144 -3.81 76.00 -0.22
CA GLU A 144 -3.94 77.16 0.67
C GLU A 144 -3.02 78.31 0.24
N ILE A 145 -1.76 78.02 -0.09
CA ILE A 145 -0.82 79.01 -0.61
C ILE A 145 -1.35 79.66 -1.90
N ILE A 146 -1.86 78.86 -2.85
CA ILE A 146 -2.44 79.39 -4.09
C ILE A 146 -3.61 80.34 -3.78
N LEU A 147 -4.49 79.96 -2.85
CA LEU A 147 -5.64 80.77 -2.46
C LEU A 147 -5.20 82.13 -1.87
N MET A 148 -4.20 82.14 -0.98
CA MET A 148 -3.64 83.39 -0.43
C MET A 148 -3.03 84.27 -1.52
N LEU A 149 -2.29 83.69 -2.47
CA LEU A 149 -1.71 84.43 -3.60
C LEU A 149 -2.79 85.01 -4.53
N ASP A 150 -3.89 84.28 -4.75
CA ASP A 150 -5.04 84.76 -5.52
C ASP A 150 -5.76 85.92 -4.81
N GLU A 151 -5.90 85.86 -3.49
CA GLU A 151 -6.48 86.94 -2.68
C GLU A 151 -5.62 88.22 -2.72
N GLU A 152 -4.30 88.10 -2.63
CA GLU A 152 -3.38 89.25 -2.75
C GLU A 152 -3.44 89.90 -4.14
N ARG A 153 -3.52 89.08 -5.20
CA ARG A 153 -3.71 89.57 -6.59
C ARG A 153 -5.03 90.33 -6.76
N ASN A 154 -6.08 89.92 -6.03
CA ASN A 154 -7.41 90.48 -6.16
C ASN A 154 -7.70 91.64 -5.17
N GLY A 155 -6.97 91.74 -4.04
CA GLY A 155 -7.20 92.69 -2.95
C GLY A 155 -6.38 94.00 -2.99
N ALA A 156 -5.32 94.07 -3.79
CA ALA A 156 -4.54 95.30 -4.02
C ALA A 156 -4.66 95.75 -5.48
N GLY A 157 -5.76 96.44 -5.79
CA GLY A 157 -5.94 97.09 -7.08
C GLY A 157 -6.44 96.15 -8.18
N SER A 158 -7.74 95.86 -8.14
CA SER A 158 -8.51 95.53 -9.33
C SER A 158 -8.36 96.64 -10.39
N ARG A 159 -7.32 96.53 -11.22
CA ARG A 159 -7.20 97.18 -12.53
C ARG A 159 -7.12 96.09 -13.60
N SER A 160 -8.06 95.14 -13.58
CA SER A 160 -8.34 94.32 -14.76
C SER A 160 -9.29 95.08 -15.69
N SER A 161 -8.77 96.12 -16.35
CA SER A 161 -9.33 96.61 -17.60
C SER A 161 -8.58 95.95 -18.75
N ILE A 162 -9.24 94.96 -19.36
CA ILE A 162 -9.36 94.77 -20.80
C ILE A 162 -8.07 94.87 -21.63
N ASP A 163 -7.52 93.71 -22.01
CA ASP A 163 -7.16 93.35 -23.39
C ASP A 163 -6.20 92.15 -23.37
N SER A 164 -6.74 90.97 -23.65
CA SER A 164 -6.09 89.97 -24.51
C SER A 164 -7.18 88.97 -24.91
N GLN A 165 -8.21 89.50 -25.58
CA GLN A 165 -9.00 88.71 -26.52
C GLN A 165 -8.22 88.73 -27.84
N SER A 166 -7.24 87.87 -27.98
CA SER A 166 -6.62 87.63 -29.28
C SER A 166 -6.21 86.17 -29.41
N SER A 167 -6.79 85.54 -30.42
CA SER A 167 -6.48 84.20 -30.94
C SER A 167 -7.26 83.02 -30.35
N LEU A 168 -8.58 83.15 -30.26
CA LEU A 168 -9.50 82.02 -30.50
C LEU A 168 -10.13 82.17 -31.90
N THR A 169 -9.35 81.90 -32.94
CA THR A 169 -9.90 81.63 -34.29
C THR A 169 -8.84 80.95 -35.15
N ASN A 170 -9.22 79.80 -35.73
CA ASN A 170 -8.46 78.87 -36.58
C ASN A 170 -7.67 77.84 -35.73
N LEU A 171 -8.03 76.55 -35.66
CA LEU A 171 -8.42 75.66 -36.75
C LEU A 171 -9.34 74.54 -36.23
N ASN A 172 -10.59 74.54 -36.69
CA ASN A 172 -11.35 73.30 -36.87
C ASN A 172 -11.08 72.84 -38.30
N GLY A 173 -10.14 71.91 -38.48
CA GLY A 173 -9.79 71.32 -39.78
C GLY A 173 -9.07 70.00 -39.54
N GLY A 174 -9.72 68.89 -39.88
CA GLY A 174 -9.24 67.55 -39.60
C GLY A 174 -8.10 67.06 -40.50
N SER A 175 -7.73 65.81 -40.21
CA SER A 175 -6.86 64.90 -40.96
C SER A 175 -5.35 64.99 -40.68
N GLY A 176 -4.76 63.81 -40.46
CA GLY A 176 -3.36 63.58 -40.83
C GLY A 176 -2.44 63.03 -39.75
N THR A 177 -2.54 61.72 -39.49
CA THR A 177 -1.43 60.76 -39.32
C THR A 177 -0.01 61.29 -39.11
N ILE A 178 0.69 60.81 -38.07
CA ILE A 178 2.12 60.37 -38.04
C ILE A 178 2.36 59.87 -36.59
N ARG A 179 2.30 58.53 -36.34
CA ARG A 179 3.43 57.58 -36.16
C ARG A 179 4.25 57.89 -34.89
N ASP A 180 4.74 56.95 -34.08
CA ASP A 180 5.23 55.60 -34.41
C ASP A 180 5.41 54.77 -33.11
N VAL A 181 5.57 53.47 -33.33
CA VAL A 181 5.64 52.29 -32.48
C VAL A 181 6.82 52.28 -31.49
N GLY A 182 6.67 51.60 -30.35
CA GLY A 182 7.79 51.30 -29.44
C GLY A 182 7.48 50.18 -28.44
N ASP A 183 7.51 48.93 -28.89
CA ASP A 183 7.47 47.72 -28.06
C ASP A 183 8.87 47.34 -27.57
N GLY A 184 9.21 47.76 -26.34
CA GLY A 184 10.48 47.41 -25.71
C GLY A 184 10.52 45.98 -25.20
N SER A 185 10.75 44.99 -26.07
CA SER A 185 11.20 43.65 -25.69
C SER A 185 12.68 43.47 -26.02
N SER A 186 13.46 42.94 -25.08
CA SER A 186 14.82 42.46 -25.32
C SER A 186 14.94 41.01 -24.86
N THR A 187 15.25 40.15 -25.82
CA THR A 187 15.86 38.82 -25.67
C THR A 187 17.39 39.03 -25.83
N SER A 188 18.30 38.44 -25.06
CA SER A 188 18.88 37.10 -25.19
C SER A 188 20.24 37.13 -24.43
N SER A 189 20.78 36.04 -23.86
CA SER A 189 21.83 35.21 -24.50
C SER A 189 22.28 34.02 -23.63
N THR A 190 22.37 32.83 -24.24
CA THR A 190 23.40 31.75 -24.14
C THR A 190 23.71 31.09 -22.78
N GLY A 191 23.83 29.77 -22.57
CA GLY A 191 24.01 28.62 -23.46
C GLY A 191 25.24 27.76 -23.01
N SER A 192 25.02 26.57 -22.42
CA SER A 192 25.98 25.43 -22.35
C SER A 192 25.31 24.25 -21.62
N ALA A 193 24.90 23.16 -22.28
CA ALA A 193 25.67 22.07 -22.91
C ALA A 193 26.04 20.93 -21.93
N GLY A 194 25.56 19.72 -22.20
CA GLY A 194 26.16 18.45 -21.72
C GLY A 194 25.19 17.43 -21.10
N SER A 195 24.71 16.48 -21.92
CA SER A 195 24.01 15.22 -21.56
C SER A 195 24.99 14.16 -20.98
N PRO A 196 24.58 12.99 -20.41
CA PRO A 196 23.83 11.95 -21.16
C PRO A 196 22.80 11.07 -20.39
N ASP A 197 21.75 10.72 -21.14
CA ASP A 197 21.18 9.38 -21.44
C ASP A 197 20.98 8.30 -20.35
N HIS A 198 19.72 7.85 -20.19
CA HIS A 198 19.40 6.41 -20.09
C HIS A 198 17.91 6.12 -20.36
N HIS A 199 17.71 5.17 -21.26
CA HIS A 199 16.50 4.48 -21.73
C HIS A 199 15.38 4.23 -20.69
N GLN A 200 14.10 4.36 -21.09
CA GLN A 200 13.15 3.21 -21.18
C GLN A 200 11.70 3.61 -21.53
N ASN A 201 11.20 2.98 -22.59
CA ASN A 201 9.85 2.46 -22.85
C ASN A 201 8.65 3.12 -22.13
N HIS A 202 7.88 3.90 -22.88
CA HIS A 202 6.46 4.14 -22.57
C HIS A 202 5.59 3.00 -23.10
N LEU A 203 5.16 2.14 -22.19
CA LEU A 203 4.06 1.21 -22.39
C LEU A 203 2.74 1.92 -22.03
N HIS A 204 1.81 1.93 -22.98
CA HIS A 204 0.42 2.31 -22.79
C HIS A 204 -0.25 1.45 -21.72
N HIS A 205 -0.88 2.05 -20.70
CA HIS A 205 -2.05 1.47 -20.04
C HIS A 205 -2.95 2.54 -19.38
N LYS A 206 -4.25 2.47 -19.71
CA LYS A 206 -5.39 3.14 -19.06
C LYS A 206 -5.48 2.80 -17.56
N PRO A 207 -6.12 3.67 -16.75
CA PRO A 207 -7.45 3.36 -16.21
C PRO A 207 -8.36 4.61 -16.23
N GLY A 208 -9.69 4.55 -16.38
CA GLY A 208 -10.64 3.69 -15.69
C GLY A 208 -11.12 4.42 -14.42
N GLU A 209 -12.26 5.13 -14.50
CA GLU A 209 -12.90 5.87 -13.40
C GLU A 209 -13.10 5.01 -12.12
N PRO A 210 -13.26 5.66 -10.95
CA PRO A 210 -14.65 5.83 -10.48
C PRO A 210 -14.97 7.16 -9.78
N LYS A 211 -16.15 7.67 -10.15
CA LYS A 211 -17.19 8.33 -9.36
C LYS A 211 -16.84 9.05 -8.05
N ALA A 212 -17.22 10.33 -8.09
CA ALA A 212 -17.43 11.27 -7.00
C ALA A 212 -18.09 10.67 -5.74
N GLY A 213 -17.41 10.88 -4.60
CA GLY A 213 -17.99 10.85 -3.27
C GLY A 213 -17.82 12.22 -2.62
N THR A 214 -18.93 12.92 -2.42
CA THR A 214 -19.05 14.17 -1.67
C THR A 214 -18.42 14.05 -0.28
N ILE A 215 -17.40 14.86 0.00
CA ILE A 215 -17.02 15.20 1.38
C ILE A 215 -16.96 16.73 1.46
N ARG A 216 -18.09 17.34 1.83
CA ARG A 216 -18.09 18.63 2.52
C ARG A 216 -17.34 18.42 3.84
N ARG A 217 -16.29 19.19 4.10
CA ARG A 217 -15.74 19.36 5.46
C ARG A 217 -15.81 20.83 5.82
N SER A 218 -16.76 21.13 6.70
CA SER A 218 -16.87 22.40 7.42
C SER A 218 -15.61 22.64 8.23
N MET A 219 -15.15 23.87 8.21
CA MET A 219 -13.96 24.34 8.89
C MET A 219 -14.37 24.94 10.24
N ASP A 220 -14.84 24.10 11.17
CA ASP A 220 -15.23 24.57 12.51
C ASP A 220 -14.93 23.49 13.53
N ASP A 221 -13.92 23.73 14.37
CA ASP A 221 -14.01 23.72 15.84
C ASP A 221 -12.60 23.61 16.46
N LEU A 222 -12.02 24.79 16.75
CA LEU A 222 -10.85 24.95 17.62
C LEU A 222 -11.35 25.50 18.97
N SER A 223 -12.02 24.68 19.77
CA SER A 223 -12.29 25.02 21.17
C SER A 223 -12.73 23.83 22.01
N THR A 224 -11.78 23.06 22.58
CA THR A 224 -12.06 22.38 23.85
C THR A 224 -10.79 22.12 24.68
N PRO A 225 -10.81 22.30 26.02
CA PRO A 225 -9.61 22.39 26.85
C PRO A 225 -8.99 21.03 27.20
N HIS A 226 -7.68 21.07 27.46
CA HIS A 226 -6.86 19.97 27.97
C HIS A 226 -7.46 19.27 29.20
N HIS A 227 -7.86 18.01 29.04
CA HIS A 227 -7.89 17.05 30.14
C HIS A 227 -6.83 15.98 29.92
N HIS A 228 -5.87 15.97 30.84
CA HIS A 228 -4.84 14.96 31.02
C HIS A 228 -5.44 13.55 30.95
N ARG A 229 -5.01 12.76 29.95
CA ARG A 229 -5.07 11.31 30.03
C ARG A 229 -3.69 10.75 29.76
N SER A 230 -2.95 10.52 30.83
CA SER A 230 -1.70 9.77 30.83
C SER A 230 -1.94 8.40 30.21
N ILE A 231 -1.31 8.15 29.07
CA ILE A 231 -1.22 6.80 28.49
C ILE A 231 -0.12 6.07 29.27
N PRO A 232 -0.37 4.92 29.90
CA PRO A 232 0.71 4.15 30.48
C PRO A 232 1.55 3.57 29.35
N ASN A 233 2.78 4.05 29.23
CA ASN A 233 3.88 3.34 28.59
C ASN A 233 3.98 1.96 29.25
N GLY A 234 3.65 0.90 28.52
CA GLY A 234 3.56 -0.40 29.16
C GLY A 234 3.50 -1.61 28.26
N LEU A 235 4.06 -1.60 27.04
CA LEU A 235 4.35 -2.84 26.30
C LEU A 235 5.58 -2.67 25.42
N ASN A 236 6.74 -2.44 26.04
CA ASN A 236 8.02 -2.67 25.38
C ASN A 236 8.57 -4.03 25.84
N GLY A 237 8.81 -4.91 24.87
CA GLY A 237 9.76 -6.02 24.98
C GLY A 237 9.31 -7.26 25.75
N ARG A 238 8.58 -8.17 25.09
CA ARG A 238 8.64 -9.62 25.37
C ARG A 238 8.00 -10.48 24.27
N TRP A 239 8.43 -10.29 23.02
CA TRP A 239 8.20 -11.28 21.94
C TRP A 239 9.46 -11.53 21.10
N ALA A 240 10.63 -11.24 21.66
CA ALA A 240 11.91 -11.68 21.13
C ALA A 240 12.52 -12.61 22.18
N LYS A 241 12.98 -13.79 21.75
CA LYS A 241 13.50 -14.95 22.52
C LYS A 241 12.49 -16.06 22.80
N SER A 242 11.89 -16.62 21.75
CA SER A 242 11.78 -18.08 21.63
C SER A 242 11.42 -18.47 20.19
N ALA A 243 12.30 -18.14 19.25
CA ALA A 243 12.33 -18.81 17.96
C ALA A 243 13.57 -19.71 18.00
N ALA A 244 13.44 -20.86 18.64
CA ALA A 244 14.39 -21.94 18.39
C ALA A 244 14.29 -22.28 16.90
N PRO A 245 15.41 -22.45 16.18
CA PRO A 245 15.34 -23.00 14.85
C PRO A 245 14.75 -24.41 14.99
N VAL A 246 13.59 -24.65 14.39
CA VAL A 246 13.12 -26.02 14.17
C VAL A 246 14.14 -26.62 13.21
N GLY A 247 15.09 -27.36 13.77
CA GLY A 247 16.08 -28.10 13.01
C GLY A 247 15.35 -29.04 12.07
N VAL A 248 15.47 -28.78 10.78
CA VAL A 248 15.12 -29.75 9.74
C VAL A 248 16.20 -30.83 9.80
N SER A 249 15.99 -31.84 10.64
CA SER A 249 16.76 -33.08 10.56
C SER A 249 16.40 -33.73 9.23
N LYS A 250 17.27 -33.57 8.23
CA LYS A 250 17.31 -34.44 7.06
C LYS A 250 17.49 -35.87 7.55
N LEU A 251 16.41 -36.64 7.60
CA LEU A 251 16.50 -38.10 7.65
C LEU A 251 16.89 -38.56 6.24
N ASN A 252 18.21 -38.54 5.95
CA ASN A 252 18.77 -39.33 4.87
C ASN A 252 18.66 -40.80 5.29
N GLY A 253 17.54 -41.43 4.95
CA GLY A 253 17.39 -42.87 4.97
C GLY A 253 17.69 -43.43 3.59
N ASP A 254 18.98 -43.54 3.25
CA ASP A 254 19.42 -44.42 2.18
C ASP A 254 19.26 -45.86 2.69
N ILE A 255 18.12 -46.49 2.36
CA ILE A 255 18.00 -47.94 2.42
C ILE A 255 18.44 -48.45 1.05
N TRP A 256 19.72 -48.82 0.98
CA TRP A 256 20.23 -49.73 -0.03
C TRP A 256 19.68 -51.13 0.30
N VAL A 257 19.02 -51.75 -0.68
CA VAL A 257 18.65 -53.16 -0.66
C VAL A 257 19.66 -53.86 -1.58
N GLU A 258 20.50 -54.72 -1.01
CA GLU A 258 21.04 -55.90 -1.72
C GLU A 258 19.99 -57.02 -1.70
#